data_AF-A4AGP9-F1
#
_entry.id   AF-A4AGP9-F1
#
_cell.length_a   1.000
_cell.length_b   1.000
_cell.length_c   1.000
_cell.angle_alpha   90.00
_cell.angle_beta   90.00
_cell.angle_gamma   90.00
#
_symmetry.space_group_name_H-M   'P 1'
#
loop_
_entity.id
_entity.type
_entity.pdbx_description
1 polymer ?
#
loop_
_entity_poly.entity_id
_entity_poly.type
_entity_poly.pdbx_seq_one_letter_code
_entity_poly.pdbx_strand_id
1 'polypeptide(L)' 'MNIFGFVISLALFVGGIYMMGEAFYVEGLESVVFIGGLLVTCLGVFIPVHIMKRVDS' A
#
# COMPACT_ATOMS: atom_id res chain seq x y z
N MET A 1 12.30 -10.17 8.06
CA MET A 1 12.12 -9.23 6.94
C MET A 1 13.46 -8.64 6.55
N ASN A 2 13.96 -8.93 5.34
CA ASN A 2 15.16 -8.25 4.84
C ASN A 2 14.83 -6.79 4.47
N ILE A 3 15.87 -5.97 4.30
CA ILE A 3 15.74 -4.53 4.00
C ILE A 3 14.99 -4.24 2.70
N PHE A 4 15.11 -5.08 1.67
CA PHE A 4 14.37 -4.94 0.42
C PHE A 4 12.87 -5.11 0.63
N GLY A 5 12.46 -6.10 1.43
CA GLY A 5 11.04 -6.30 1.77
C GLY A 5 10.47 -5.12 2.54
N PHE A 6 11.22 -4.57 3.49
CA PHE A 6 10.82 -3.36 4.21
C PHE A 6 10.62 -2.17 3.27
N VAL A 7 11.56 -1.93 2.36
CA VAL A 7 11.48 -0.80 1.40
C VAL A 7 10.28 -0.95 0.48
N ILE A 8 9.98 -2.16 -0.02
CA ILE A 8 8.81 -2.42 -0.86
C ILE A 8 7.52 -2.16 -0.09
N SER A 9 7.42 -2.67 1.15
CA SER A 9 6.26 -2.44 2.01
C SER A 9 6.05 -0.95 2.34
N LEU A 10 7.13 -0.23 2.61
CA LEU A 10 7.10 1.21 2.83
C LEU A 10 6.66 1.98 1.58
N ALA A 11 7.17 1.60 0.41
CA ALA A 11 6.78 2.20 -0.86
C ALA A 11 5.29 1.98 -1.18
N LEU A 12 4.76 0.77 -0.93
CA LEU A 12 3.33 0.49 -1.06
C LEU A 12 2.51 1.33 -0.08
N PHE A 13 2.94 1.45 1.17
CA PHE A 13 2.23 2.23 2.17
C PHE A 13 2.15 3.71 1.79
N VAL A 14 3.30 4.35 1.49
CA VAL A 14 3.35 5.76 1.11
C VAL A 14 2.67 5.99 -0.24
N GLY A 15 2.87 5.09 -1.20
CA GLY A 15 2.23 5.15 -2.52
C GLY A 15 0.71 5.04 -2.44
N GLY A 16 0.18 4.20 -1.54
CA GLY A 16 -1.25 4.10 -1.30
C GLY A 16 -1.84 5.38 -0.69
N ILE A 17 -1.14 6.02 0.25
CA ILE A 17 -1.54 7.32 0.81
C ILE A 17 -1.54 8.40 -0.28
N TYR A 18 -0.50 8.45 -1.10
CA TYR A 18 -0.43 9.36 -2.24
C TYR A 18 -1.60 9.14 -3.21
N MET A 19 -1.87 7.88 -3.58
CA MET A 19 -2.97 7.51 -4.47
C MET A 19 -4.36 7.92 -3.91
N MET A 20 -4.57 7.84 -2.59
CA MET A 20 -5.79 8.37 -1.97
C MET A 20 -5.93 9.89 -2.12
N GLY A 21 -4.82 10.64 -2.09
CA GLY A 21 -4.82 12.08 -2.36
C GLY A 21 -5.11 12.42 -3.82
N GLU A 22 -4.59 11.62 -4.76
CA GLU A 22 -4.85 11.79 -6.19
C GLU A 22 -6.33 11.59 -6.56
N ALA A 23 -7.10 10.88 -5.73
CA ALA A 23 -8.53 10.65 -5.96
C ALA A 23 -9.34 11.96 -6.16
N PHE A 24 -8.90 13.07 -5.58
CA PHE A 24 -9.56 14.38 -5.72
C PHE A 24 -9.25 15.09 -7.05
N TYR A 25 -8.33 14.55 -7.84
CA TYR A 25 -7.93 15.11 -9.14
C TYR A 25 -8.36 14.22 -10.32
N VAL A 26 -9.05 13.10 -10.06
CA VAL A 26 -9.53 12.15 -11.09
C VAL A 26 -11.05 12.18 -11.15
N GLU A 27 -11.59 13.12 -11.92
CA GLU A 27 -13.05 13.27 -12.10
C GLU A 27 -13.71 11.98 -12.63
N GLY A 28 -14.79 11.57 -11.97
CA GLY A 28 -15.60 10.42 -12.34
C GLY A 28 -15.06 9.06 -11.87
N LEU A 29 -13.86 9.00 -11.28
CA LEU A 29 -13.28 7.78 -10.70
C LEU A 29 -12.76 7.98 -9.27
N GLU A 30 -13.17 9.04 -8.59
CA GLU A 30 -12.67 9.45 -7.27
C GLU A 30 -12.77 8.30 -6.26
N SER A 31 -13.93 7.63 -6.21
CA SER A 31 -14.18 6.50 -5.31
C SER A 31 -13.27 5.29 -5.60
N VAL A 32 -13.03 4.99 -6.87
CA VAL A 32 -12.21 3.85 -7.30
C VAL A 32 -10.74 4.12 -6.97
N VAL A 33 -10.25 5.33 -7.25
CA VAL A 33 -8.87 5.73 -6.96
C VAL A 33 -8.63 5.76 -5.45
N PHE A 34 -9.58 6.28 -4.67
CA PHE A 34 -9.48 6.32 -3.22
C PHE A 34 -9.47 4.91 -2.60
N ILE A 35 -10.42 4.04 -3.00
CA ILE A 35 -10.47 2.66 -2.51
C ILE A 35 -9.21 1.89 -2.95
N GLY A 36 -8.74 2.12 -4.18
CA GLY A 36 -7.49 1.54 -4.66
C GLY A 36 -6.29 1.92 -3.79
N GLY A 37 -6.14 3.22 -3.50
CA GLY A 37 -5.08 3.71 -2.61
C GLY A 37 -5.20 3.16 -1.18
N LEU A 38 -6.42 3.00 -0.67
CA LEU A 38 -6.68 2.37 0.63
C LEU A 38 -6.22 0.91 0.63
N LEU A 39 -6.58 0.13 -0.39
CA LEU A 39 -6.17 -1.28 -0.49
C LEU A 39 -4.63 -1.41 -0.62
N VAL A 40 -3.99 -0.55 -1.40
CA VAL A 40 -2.53 -0.51 -1.55
C VAL A 40 -1.86 -0.17 -0.21
N THR A 41 -2.42 0.77 0.54
CA THR A 41 -1.94 1.13 1.90
C THR A 41 -2.07 -0.07 2.85
N CYS A 42 -3.22 -0.76 2.84
CA CYS A 42 -3.43 -1.97 3.63
C CYS A 42 -2.42 -3.07 3.27
N LEU A 43 -2.10 -3.27 1.98
CA LEU A 43 -1.09 -4.24 1.54
C LEU A 43 0.31 -3.88 2.06
N GLY A 44 0.67 -2.59 2.06
CA GLY A 44 1.93 -2.10 2.62
C GLY A 44 2.13 -2.48 4.09
N VAL A 45 1.05 -2.55 4.88
CA VAL A 45 1.09 -3.02 6.28
C VAL A 45 0.92 -4.54 6.39
N PHE A 46 0.09 -5.15 5.56
CA PHE A 46 -0.21 -6.58 5.62
C PHE A 46 1.01 -7.45 5.31
N ILE A 47 1.79 -7.10 4.29
CA ILE A 47 2.99 -7.83 3.84
C ILE A 47 3.99 -8.04 4.99
N PRO A 48 4.49 -7.01 5.69
CA PRO A 48 5.48 -7.18 6.75
C PRO A 48 4.90 -7.91 7.97
N VAL A 49 3.61 -7.71 8.28
CA VAL A 49 2.97 -8.28 9.49
C VAL A 49 2.63 -9.76 9.32
N HIS A 50 2.08 -10.17 8.17
CA HIS A 50 1.51 -11.51 7.99
C HIS A 50 2.32 -12.39 7.02
N ILE A 51 2.89 -11.83 5.96
CA ILE A 51 3.58 -12.63 4.93
C ILE A 51 5.03 -12.86 5.34
N MET A 52 5.77 -11.79 5.64
CA MET A 52 7.21 -11.89 5.90
C MET A 52 7.53 -12.56 7.24
N LYS A 53 6.56 -12.66 8.13
CA LYS A 53 6.66 -13.42 9.38
C LYS A 53 6.67 -14.94 9.16
N ARG A 54 6.20 -15.43 8.00
CA ARG A 54 6.15 -16.85 7.64
C ARG A 54 7.23 -17.32 6.67
N VAL A 55 7.91 -16.39 5.98
CA VAL A 55 8.98 -16.71 5.03
C VAL A 55 10.33 -16.92 5.74
N ASP A 56 10.51 -16.34 6.92
CA ASP A 56 11.72 -16.48 7.74
C ASP A 56 11.63 -17.67 8.75
N SER A 57 10.69 -18.61 8.58
CA SER A 57 10.53 -19.84 9.37
C SER A 57 10.84 -21.07 8.53
#